data_AF-A0A848FJ53-F1
#
_entry.id   AF-A0A848FJ53-F1
#
_cell.length_a   1.000
_cell.length_b   1.000
_cell.length_c   1.000
_cell.angle_alpha   90.00
_cell.angle_beta   90.00
_cell.angle_gamma   90.00
#
_symmetry.space_group_name_H-M   'P 1'
#
loop_
_entity.id
_entity.type
_entity.pdbx_description
1 polymer ?
#
loop_
_entity_poly.entity_id
_entity_poly.type
_entity_poly.pdbx_seq_one_letter_code
_entity_poly.pdbx_strand_id
1 'polypeptide(L)'
;MSSQTRYTILLDAPTVSTLNDLQRKFGLTTRAAVFDLALVVLNWVAKQEEDGYEVGRAKGDNFQPLLLPRMQRSVPPAPAPATSAADEAPRIRVNPQPHGA
;
A
#
# COMPACT_ATOMS: atom_id res chain seq x y z
N MET A 1 27.95 -3.66 18.23
CA MET A 1 27.34 -2.61 19.06
C MET A 1 26.36 -1.83 18.20
N SER A 2 25.06 -2.07 18.37
CA SER A 2 24.01 -1.35 17.64
C SER A 2 23.86 0.05 18.22
N SER A 3 24.14 1.07 17.42
CA SER A 3 23.86 2.47 17.76
C SER A 3 22.36 2.62 17.98
N GLN A 4 21.94 2.82 19.22
CA GLN A 4 20.56 3.10 19.58
C GLN A 4 20.27 4.55 19.19
N THR A 5 19.89 4.78 17.93
CA THR A 5 19.46 6.11 17.48
C THR A 5 18.28 6.54 18.34
N ARG A 6 18.52 7.51 19.22
CA ARG A 6 17.46 8.13 20.03
C ARG A 6 16.77 9.17 19.16
N TYR A 7 15.59 8.83 18.67
CA TYR A 7 14.72 9.79 18.00
C TYR A 7 14.03 10.65 19.06
N THR A 8 14.31 11.95 19.05
CA THR A 8 13.54 12.92 19.85
C THR A 8 12.40 13.42 18.98
N ILE A 9 11.17 13.04 19.32
CA ILE A 9 9.98 13.63 18.70
C ILE A 9 9.79 15.00 19.34
N LEU A 10 10.00 16.07 18.55
CA LEU A 10 9.66 17.42 18.96
C LEU A 10 8.15 17.60 18.79
N LEU A 11 7.45 17.80 19.90
CA LEU A 11 6.01 18.05 19.91
C LEU A 11 5.77 19.53 20.14
N ASP A 12 4.94 20.13 19.30
CA ASP A 12 4.48 21.50 19.51
C ASP A 12 3.45 21.58 20.66
N ALA A 13 3.22 22.80 21.16
CA ALA A 13 2.28 23.02 22.26
C ALA A 13 0.86 22.50 21.98
N PRO A 14 0.28 22.68 20.76
CA PRO A 14 -1.00 22.08 20.39
C PRO A 14 -1.00 20.55 20.50
N THR A 15 0.03 19.87 19.98
CA THR A 15 0.09 18.41 20.04
C THR A 15 0.18 17.90 21.47
N VAL A 16 0.96 18.57 22.32
CA VAL A 16 1.02 18.22 23.75
C VAL A 16 -0.34 18.39 24.42
N SER A 17 -1.09 19.44 24.10
CA SER A 17 -2.46 19.63 24.60
C SER A 17 -3.36 18.46 24.17
N THR A 18 -3.35 18.11 22.88
CA THR A 18 -4.14 16.99 22.35
C THR A 18 -3.78 15.67 23.02
N LEU A 19 -2.50 15.39 23.25
CA LEU A 19 -2.06 14.17 23.95
C LEU A 19 -2.59 14.12 25.38
N ASN A 20 -2.54 15.23 26.12
CA ASN A 20 -3.07 15.28 27.49
C ASN A 20 -4.60 15.11 27.51
N ASP A 21 -5.31 15.63 26.50
CA ASP A 21 -6.75 15.46 26.37
C ASP A 21 -7.14 14.02 26.07
N LEU A 22 -6.44 13.37 25.14
CA LEU A 22 -6.62 11.95 24.84
C LEU A 22 -6.29 11.08 26.07
N GLN A 23 -5.20 11.39 26.76
CA GLN A 23 -4.82 10.69 27.98
C GLN A 23 -5.96 10.73 29.01
N ARG A 24 -6.53 11.91 29.27
CA ARG A 24 -7.66 12.08 30.20
C ARG A 24 -8.92 11.39 29.71
N LYS A 25 -9.26 11.54 28.43
CA LYS A 25 -10.49 10.98 27.83
C LYS A 25 -10.54 9.46 27.91
N PHE A 26 -9.39 8.80 27.74
CA PHE A 26 -9.28 7.34 27.73
C PHE A 26 -8.70 6.75 29.03
N GLY A 27 -8.52 7.56 30.08
CA GLY A 27 -8.03 7.10 31.37
C GLY A 27 -6.61 6.51 31.32
N LEU A 28 -5.77 7.00 30.41
CA LEU A 28 -4.41 6.48 30.21
C LEU A 28 -3.45 7.08 31.25
N THR A 29 -2.54 6.26 31.76
CA THR A 29 -1.64 6.67 32.86
C THR A 29 -0.44 7.48 32.38
N THR A 30 -0.04 7.35 31.11
CA THR A 30 1.12 8.03 30.54
C THR A 30 0.87 8.51 29.12
N ARG A 31 1.66 9.50 28.66
CA ARG A 31 1.69 9.91 27.25
C ARG A 31 2.15 8.78 26.32
N ALA A 32 3.06 7.91 26.79
CA ALA A 32 3.51 6.74 26.04
C ALA A 32 2.34 5.82 25.68
N ALA A 33 1.43 5.57 26.63
CA ALA A 33 0.25 4.76 26.39
C ALA A 33 -0.69 5.33 25.30
N VAL A 34 -0.69 6.65 25.08
CA VAL A 34 -1.43 7.28 23.97
C VAL A 34 -0.81 6.86 22.62
N PHE A 35 0.51 6.84 22.53
CA PHE A 35 1.22 6.39 21.33
C PHE A 35 1.05 4.89 21.10
N ASP A 36 1.10 4.08 22.15
CA ASP A 36 0.86 2.63 22.05
C ASP A 36 -0.55 2.35 21.52
N LEU A 37 -1.56 3.06 22.03
CA LEU A 37 -2.92 2.95 21.52
C LEU A 37 -3.03 3.39 20.05
N ALA A 38 -2.35 4.47 19.67
CA ALA A 38 -2.32 4.93 18.28
C ALA A 38 -1.71 3.87 17.34
N LEU A 39 -0.67 3.16 17.76
CA LEU A 39 -0.09 2.05 17.00
C LEU A 39 -1.08 0.90 16.81
N VAL A 40 -1.80 0.51 17.86
CA VAL A 40 -2.83 -0.54 17.78
C VAL A 40 -3.94 -0.14 16.80
N VAL A 41 -4.42 1.11 16.88
CA VAL A 41 -5.45 1.62 15.98
C VAL A 41 -4.95 1.64 14.54
N LEU A 42 -3.75 2.15 14.27
CA LEU A 42 -3.18 2.17 12.92
C LEU A 42 -3.01 0.76 12.33
N ASN A 43 -2.56 -0.19 13.14
CA ASN A 43 -2.44 -1.59 12.72
C ASN A 43 -3.81 -2.22 12.41
N TRP A 44 -4.83 -1.90 13.20
CA TRP A 44 -6.20 -2.34 12.91
C TRP A 44 -6.73 -1.73 11.61
N VAL A 45 -6.54 -0.42 11.39
CA VAL A 45 -6.95 0.26 10.15
C VAL A 45 -6.30 -0.41 8.94
N ALA A 46 -4.99 -0.66 9.00
CA ALA A 46 -4.26 -1.30 7.90
C ALA A 46 -4.84 -2.68 7.55
N LYS A 47 -5.18 -3.49 8.56
CA LYS A 47 -5.81 -4.81 8.34
C LYS A 47 -7.19 -4.70 7.71
N GLN A 48 -8.02 -3.78 8.20
CA GLN A 48 -9.34 -3.57 7.61
C GLN A 48 -9.25 -3.17 6.13
N GLU A 49 -8.29 -2.31 5.76
CA GLU A 49 -8.03 -1.97 4.36
C GLU A 49 -7.56 -3.17 3.53
N GLU A 50 -6.68 -4.03 4.08
CA GLU A 50 -6.22 -5.27 3.43
C GLU A 50 -7.37 -6.26 3.20
N ASP A 51 -8.31 -6.33 4.14
CA ASP A 51 -9.52 -7.15 4.06
C ASP A 51 -10.59 -6.54 3.13
N GLY A 52 -10.36 -5.35 2.58
CA GLY A 52 -11.24 -4.67 1.64
C GLY A 52 -12.34 -3.81 2.27
N TYR A 53 -12.25 -3.52 3.57
CA TYR A 53 -13.18 -2.63 4.26
C TYR A 53 -12.75 -1.17 4.17
N GLU A 54 -13.72 -0.26 4.00
CA GLU A 54 -13.49 1.18 4.09
C GLU A 54 -13.37 1.62 5.55
N VAL A 55 -12.25 2.25 5.90
CA VAL A 55 -12.02 2.79 7.24
C VAL A 55 -12.06 4.31 7.20
N GLY A 56 -12.79 4.91 8.13
CA GLY A 56 -12.99 6.34 8.16
C GLY A 56 -13.63 6.82 9.45
N ARG A 57 -13.94 8.12 9.49
CA ARG A 57 -14.62 8.77 10.61
C ARG A 57 -16.01 9.22 10.18
N ALA A 58 -16.95 9.13 11.11
CA ALA A 58 -18.24 9.79 10.96
C ALA A 58 -18.05 11.31 11.04
N LYS A 59 -18.67 12.04 10.11
CA LYS A 59 -18.73 13.50 10.10
C LYS A 59 -20.18 13.92 9.85
N GLY A 60 -20.94 14.07 10.94
CA GLY A 60 -22.40 14.17 10.86
C GLY A 60 -22.96 12.86 10.31
N ASP A 61 -23.81 12.96 9.29
CA ASP A 61 -24.39 11.79 8.59
C ASP A 61 -23.48 11.23 7.48
N ASN A 62 -22.31 11.84 7.26
CA ASN A 62 -21.40 11.44 6.18
C ASN A 62 -20.23 10.61 6.70
N PHE A 63 -19.81 9.65 5.88
CA PHE A 63 -18.55 8.92 6.07
C PHE A 63 -17.39 9.72 5.45
N GLN A 64 -16.32 9.92 6.21
CA GLN A 64 -15.08 10.50 5.71
C GLN A 64 -13.95 9.48 5.82
N PRO A 65 -13.40 8.97 4.69
CA PRO A 65 -12.36 7.96 4.72
C PRO A 65 -11.09 8.49 5.39
N LEU A 66 -10.38 7.60 6.10
CA LEU A 66 -9.09 7.89 6.68
C LEU A 66 -8.03 7.77 5.58
N LEU A 67 -7.44 8.88 5.16
CA LEU A 67 -6.38 8.86 4.15
C LEU A 67 -5.04 8.57 4.84
N LEU A 68 -4.64 7.31 4.86
CA LEU A 68 -3.29 6.92 5.28
C LEU A 68 -2.31 7.01 4.10
N PRO A 69 -1.09 7.55 4.30
CA PRO A 69 -0.08 7.57 3.25
C PRO A 69 0.31 6.14 2.88
N ARG A 70 -0.13 5.69 1.70
CA ARG A 70 0.27 4.40 1.15
C ARG A 70 1.71 4.52 0.64
N MET A 71 2.64 3.81 1.27
CA MET A 71 3.86 3.44 0.56
C MET A 71 3.41 2.53 -0.58
N GLN A 72 3.38 3.06 -1.80
CA GLN A 72 3.18 2.24 -2.99
C GLN A 72 4.18 1.09 -2.90
N ARG A 73 3.69 -0.14 -2.70
CA ARG A 73 4.48 -1.31 -3.06
C ARG A 73 4.81 -1.08 -4.53
N SER A 74 6.09 -0.90 -4.82
CA SER A 74 6.58 -0.84 -6.19
C SER A 74 6.07 -2.10 -6.87
N VAL A 75 5.09 -1.93 -7.76
CA VAL A 75 4.60 -3.02 -8.60
C VAL A 75 5.81 -3.40 -9.45
N PRO A 76 6.40 -4.59 -9.30
CA PRO A 76 7.47 -5.00 -10.20
C PRO A 76 6.88 -4.95 -11.62
N PRO A 77 7.61 -4.39 -12.60
CA PRO A 77 7.09 -4.24 -13.95
C PRO A 77 6.61 -5.60 -14.46
N ALA A 78 5.41 -5.62 -15.04
CA ALA A 78 4.86 -6.82 -15.65
C ALA A 78 5.88 -7.40 -16.64
N PRO A 79 6.11 -8.73 -16.67
CA PRO A 79 6.98 -9.33 -17.66
C PRO A 79 6.47 -8.94 -19.05
N ALA A 80 7.38 -8.44 -19.89
CA ALA A 80 7.07 -8.05 -21.26
C ALA A 80 6.39 -9.23 -21.98
N PRO A 81 5.36 -8.97 -22.82
CA PRO A 81 4.69 -10.03 -23.55
C PRO A 81 5.71 -10.81 -24.37
N ALA A 82 5.77 -12.13 -24.14
CA ALA A 82 6.59 -13.01 -24.95
C ALA A 82 6.11 -12.88 -26.40
N THR A 83 6.98 -12.39 -27.27
CA THR A 83 6.70 -12.29 -28.70
C THR A 83 6.58 -13.73 -29.22
N SER A 84 5.36 -14.20 -29.45
CA SER A 84 5.10 -15.47 -30.13
C SER A 84 5.61 -15.38 -31.56
N ALA A 85 6.81 -15.90 -31.81
CA ALA A 85 7.29 -16.19 -33.15
C ALA A 85 6.65 -17.51 -33.61
N ALA A 86 5.53 -17.42 -34.33
CA ALA A 86 5.04 -18.46 -35.22
C ALA A 86 3.86 -17.92 -36.03
N ASP A 87 4.08 -17.57 -37.29
CA ASP A 87 3.29 -18.10 -38.43
C ASP A 87 3.89 -17.57 -39.76
N GLU A 88 4.98 -18.20 -40.23
CA GLU A 88 5.38 -18.06 -41.64
C GLU A 88 4.94 -19.33 -42.38
N ALA A 89 3.88 -19.18 -43.18
CA ALA A 89 3.21 -20.25 -43.92
C ALA A 89 4.14 -20.98 -44.93
N PRO A 90 3.89 -22.27 -45.24
CA PRO A 90 4.78 -23.09 -46.06
C PRO A 90 4.70 -22.72 -47.54
N ARG A 91 5.86 -22.40 -48.15
CA ARG A 91 5.96 -22.25 -49.62
C ARG A 91 6.00 -23.62 -50.29
N ILE A 92 4.88 -24.03 -50.86
CA ILE A 92 4.79 -25.19 -51.77
C ILE A 92 5.62 -24.88 -53.03
N ARG A 93 6.65 -25.70 -53.28
CA ARG A 93 7.50 -25.62 -54.48
C ARG A 93 6.82 -26.40 -55.60
N VAL A 94 6.16 -25.71 -56.54
CA VAL A 94 5.63 -26.32 -57.77
C VAL A 94 6.74 -26.32 -58.81
N ASN A 95 7.18 -27.51 -59.23
CA ASN A 95 8.20 -27.69 -60.26
C ASN A 95 7.48 -27.99 -61.60
N PRO A 96 7.58 -27.16 -62.65
CA PRO A 96 7.12 -27.56 -63.97
C PRO A 96 8.20 -28.40 -64.67
N GLN A 97 7.87 -29.66 -64.94
CA GLN A 97 8.62 -30.59 -65.79
C GLN A 97 8.32 -30.24 -67.27
N PRO A 98 9.33 -30.01 -68.15
CA PRO A 98 9.07 -29.89 -69.57
C PRO A 98 8.97 -31.28 -70.23
N HIS A 99 7.84 -31.51 -70.90
CA HIS A 99 7.67 -32.61 -71.85
C HIS A 99 8.38 -32.28 -73.18
N GLY A 100 9.34 -33.14 -73.56
CA GLY A 100 9.57 -33.66 -74.91
C GLY A 100 9.84 -32.71 -76.10
N ALA A 101 11.01 -32.89 -76.71
CA ALA A 101 11.17 -33.11 -78.16
C ALA A 101 12.47 -33.90 -78.40
#